data_AF-A0A3B7LWH1-F1
#
_entry.id   AF-A0A3B7LWH1-F1
#
_cell.length_a   1.000
_cell.length_b   1.000
_cell.length_c   1.000
_cell.angle_alpha   90.00
_cell.angle_beta   90.00
_cell.angle_gamma   90.00
#
_symmetry.space_group_name_H-M   'P 1'
#
loop_
_entity.id
_entity.type
_entity.pdbx_description
1 polymer ?
#
loop_
_entity_poly.entity_id
_entity_poly.type
_entity_poly.pdbx_seq_one_letter_code
_entity_poly.pdbx_strand_id
1 'polypeptide(L)'
;MRYKIIDVYPLNNIHRYIARCLKNQTPQFIVIETSRTLCKELDIIDVDLSDSSATWATGEKIELKIIHRSDHIEKFYQMNH
;
A
#
# COMPACT_ATOMS: atom_id res chain seq x y z
N MET A 1 11.27 -1.45 2.32
CA MET A 1 10.66 -0.95 3.58
C MET A 1 9.34 -1.66 3.80
N ARG A 2 9.08 -2.22 4.99
CA ARG A 2 7.90 -3.07 5.19
C ARG A 2 6.64 -2.26 5.50
N TYR A 3 5.57 -2.54 4.78
CA TYR A 3 4.25 -1.98 4.99
C TYR A 3 3.24 -3.09 5.25
N LYS A 4 2.29 -2.83 6.15
CA LYS A 4 1.18 -3.73 6.45
C LYS A 4 -0.10 -3.16 5.87
N ILE A 5 -0.88 -3.99 5.18
CA ILE A 5 -2.19 -3.57 4.65
C ILE A 5 -3.13 -3.30 5.83
N ILE A 6 -3.65 -2.08 5.92
CA ILE A 6 -4.56 -1.65 6.98
C ILE A 6 -5.97 -1.35 6.46
N ASP A 7 -6.12 -1.11 5.15
CA ASP A 7 -7.43 -0.89 4.57
C ASP A 7 -7.49 -1.27 3.09
N VAL A 8 -8.71 -1.52 2.62
CA VAL A 8 -9.02 -1.79 1.22
C VAL A 8 -10.27 -1.03 0.83
N TYR A 9 -10.25 -0.39 -0.33
CA TYR A 9 -11.43 0.23 -0.90
C TYR A 9 -11.47 -0.01 -2.41
N PRO A 10 -12.64 -0.37 -2.96
CA PRO A 10 -12.81 -0.48 -4.40
C PRO A 10 -12.96 0.91 -5.02
N LEU A 11 -12.24 1.16 -6.12
CA LEU A 11 -12.46 2.34 -6.96
C LEU A 11 -12.46 1.91 -8.43
N ASN A 12 -13.55 2.19 -9.15
CA ASN A 12 -13.69 1.90 -10.60
C ASN A 12 -13.27 0.47 -10.99
N ASN A 13 -13.77 -0.55 -10.28
CA ASN A 13 -13.45 -1.97 -10.46
C ASN A 13 -11.99 -2.39 -10.18
N ILE A 14 -11.17 -1.50 -9.61
CA ILE A 14 -9.81 -1.83 -9.18
C ILE A 14 -9.74 -1.76 -7.66
N HIS A 15 -9.03 -2.72 -7.05
CA HIS A 15 -8.80 -2.72 -5.62
C HIS A 15 -7.63 -1.79 -5.29
N ARG A 16 -7.90 -0.82 -4.40
CA ARG A 16 -6.88 0.03 -3.80
C ARG A 16 -6.70 -0.35 -2.35
N TYR A 17 -5.44 -0.44 -1.95
CA TYR A 17 -5.04 -0.85 -0.62
C TYR A 17 -4.27 0.28 0.05
N ILE A 18 -4.65 0.60 1.29
CA ILE A 18 -3.87 1.49 2.14
C ILE A 18 -2.95 0.62 2.98
N ALA A 19 -1.66 0.87 2.90
CA ALA A 19 -0.66 0.19 3.69
C ALA A 19 0.07 1.18 4.60
N ARG A 20 0.29 0.79 5.86
CA ARG A 20 1.04 1.57 6.84
C ARG A 20 2.43 1.00 7.02
N CYS A 21 3.43 1.87 7.04
CA CYS A 21 4.81 1.50 7.31
C CYS A 21 4.91 0.89 8.71
N LEU A 22 5.66 -0.20 8.84
CA LEU A 22 5.94 -0.85 10.12
C LEU A 22 7.09 -0.16 10.89
N LYS A 23 7.82 0.74 10.24
CA LYS A 23 8.85 1.57 10.87
C LYS A 23 8.32 2.99 11.04
N ASN A 24 8.83 3.70 12.06
CA ASN A 24 8.62 5.14 12.24
C ASN A 24 9.45 5.95 11.22
N GLN A 25 9.20 5.73 9.93
CA GLN A 25 9.85 6.40 8.81
C GLN A 25 8.78 6.99 7.89
N THR A 26 9.05 8.17 7.34
CA THR A 26 8.19 8.85 6.37
C THR A 26 8.55 8.41 4.95
N PRO A 27 7.59 8.10 4.05
CA PRO A 27 6.14 8.22 4.21
C PRO A 27 5.51 7.09 5.05
N GLN A 28 4.68 7.47 6.04
CA GLN A 28 4.03 6.50 6.94
C GLN A 28 2.96 5.65 6.26
N PHE A 29 2.34 6.16 5.21
CA PHE A 29 1.26 5.48 4.50
C PHE A 29 1.48 5.53 3.00
N ILE A 30 1.06 4.46 2.34
CA ILE A 30 1.06 4.35 0.88
C ILE A 30 -0.28 3.81 0.40
N VAL A 31 -0.68 4.22 -0.80
CA VAL A 31 -1.80 3.62 -1.52
C VAL A 31 -1.26 2.83 -2.68
N ILE A 32 -1.75 1.61 -2.77
CA ILE A 32 -1.31 0.62 -3.74
C ILE A 32 -2.50 0.21 -4.58
N GLU A 33 -2.29 0.16 -5.88
CA GLU A 33 -3.23 -0.35 -6.86
C GLU A 33 -2.68 -1.67 -7.40
N THR A 34 -3.50 -2.73 -7.36
CA THR A 34 -3.14 -4.04 -7.92
C THR A 34 -4.36 -4.83 -8.32
N SER A 35 -4.18 -5.73 -9.29
CA SER A 35 -5.19 -6.72 -9.68
C SER A 35 -5.28 -7.88 -8.70
N ARG A 36 -4.29 -8.04 -7.81
CA ARG A 36 -4.28 -9.11 -6.80
C ARG A 36 -5.09 -8.74 -5.58
N THR A 37 -5.77 -9.72 -5.00
CA THR A 37 -6.45 -9.54 -3.71
C THR A 37 -5.43 -9.62 -2.58
N LEU A 38 -5.32 -8.53 -1.80
CA LEU A 38 -4.53 -8.48 -0.56
C LEU A 38 -5.45 -8.58 0.67
N CYS A 39 -5.00 -9.29 1.68
CA CYS A 39 -5.68 -9.51 2.95
C CYS A 39 -5.33 -8.41 3.96
N LYS A 40 -6.33 -7.61 4.33
CA LYS A 40 -6.21 -6.62 5.41
C LYS A 40 -5.67 -7.26 6.70
N GLU A 41 -4.72 -6.57 7.32
CA GLU A 41 -4.05 -6.92 8.58
C GLU A 41 -3.26 -8.24 8.64
N LEU A 42 -3.26 -9.04 7.58
CA LEU A 42 -2.43 -10.24 7.46
C LEU A 42 -1.22 -9.97 6.58
N ASP A 43 -1.46 -9.25 5.49
CA ASP A 43 -0.49 -9.09 4.43
C ASP A 43 0.53 -7.99 4.73
N ILE A 44 1.80 -8.37 4.61
CA ILE A 44 2.96 -7.50 4.73
C ILE A 44 3.73 -7.53 3.42
N ILE A 45 4.01 -6.35 2.91
CA ILE A 45 4.76 -6.14 1.67
C ILE A 45 6.06 -5.40 1.98
N ASP A 46 7.13 -5.75 1.30
CA ASP A 46 8.37 -4.98 1.27
C ASP A 46 8.37 -4.07 0.05
N VAL A 47 8.44 -2.76 0.28
CA VAL A 47 8.37 -1.73 -0.74
C VAL A 47 9.73 -1.10 -0.91
N ASP A 48 10.30 -1.19 -2.10
CA ASP A 48 11.44 -0.37 -2.49
C ASP A 48 10.93 0.97 -3.02
N LEU A 49 11.16 2.03 -2.25
CA LEU A 49 10.73 3.38 -2.60
C LEU A 49 11.55 3.97 -3.76
N SER A 50 12.77 3.47 -3.98
CA SER A 50 13.72 3.94 -4.99
C SER A 50 13.30 3.44 -6.37
N ASP A 51 13.01 2.15 -6.47
CA ASP A 51 12.55 1.52 -7.71
C ASP A 51 11.02 1.54 -7.87
N SER A 52 10.30 2.08 -6.88
CA SER A 52 8.82 2.03 -6.80
C SER A 52 8.27 0.61 -7.03
N SER A 53 9.03 -0.38 -6.58
CA SER A 53 8.70 -1.80 -6.69
C SER A 53 8.28 -2.34 -5.33
N ALA A 54 7.55 -3.44 -5.32
CA ALA A 54 7.17 -4.09 -4.08
C ALA A 54 7.14 -5.61 -4.21
N THR A 55 7.47 -6.27 -3.12
CA THR A 55 7.49 -7.72 -2.97
C THR A 55 6.65 -8.10 -1.75
N TRP A 56 6.20 -9.34 -1.69
CA TRP A 56 5.68 -9.91 -0.47
C TRP A 56 6.77 -10.01 0.59
N ALA A 57 6.40 -10.01 1.86
CA ALA A 57 7.33 -10.39 2.93
C ALA A 57 7.89 -11.82 2.75
N THR A 58 7.22 -12.68 1.97
CA THR A 58 7.69 -14.01 1.53
C THR A 58 8.75 -13.95 0.43
N GLY A 59 9.03 -12.78 -0.15
CA GLY A 59 10.01 -12.57 -1.22
C GLY A 59 9.44 -12.68 -2.64
N GLU A 60 8.16 -13.04 -2.80
CA GLU A 60 7.51 -13.10 -4.09
C GLU A 60 7.32 -11.70 -4.68
N LYS A 61 7.71 -11.50 -5.94
CA LYS A 61 7.49 -10.22 -6.63
C LYS A 61 6.00 -10.00 -6.87
N ILE A 62 5.54 -8.79 -6.56
CA ILE A 62 4.17 -8.38 -6.80
C ILE A 62 4.19 -7.17 -7.72
N GLU A 63 3.40 -7.24 -8.78
CA GLU A 63 3.12 -6.05 -9.55
C GLU A 63 2.16 -5.16 -8.75
N LEU A 64 2.73 -4.15 -8.11
CA LEU A 64 2.04 -3.18 -7.28
C LEU A 64 2.37 -1.79 -7.82
N LYS A 65 1.34 -0.99 -8.07
CA LYS A 65 1.52 0.41 -8.46
C LYS A 65 1.26 1.29 -7.24
N ILE A 66 2.31 1.94 -6.74
CA ILE A 66 2.18 2.90 -5.65
C ILE A 66 1.68 4.21 -6.24
N ILE A 67 0.41 4.53 -6.02
CA ILE A 67 -0.23 5.70 -6.61
C ILE A 67 -0.20 6.93 -5.70
N HIS A 68 -0.07 6.75 -4.39
CA HIS A 68 0.05 7.85 -3.44
C HIS A 68 0.92 7.50 -2.23
N ARG A 69 1.59 8.49 -1.67
CA ARG A 69 2.43 8.39 -0.47
C ARG A 69 2.12 9.59 0.42
N SER A 70 1.88 9.36 1.72
CA SER A 70 1.53 10.43 2.67
C SER A 70 1.93 10.06 4.09
N ASP A 71 2.20 11.07 4.90
CA ASP A 71 2.38 10.91 6.36
C ASP A 71 1.05 10.97 7.12
N HIS A 72 -0.02 11.42 6.45
CA HIS A 72 -1.34 11.59 7.01
C HIS A 72 -2.35 10.69 6.29
N ILE A 73 -3.06 9.85 7.04
CA ILE A 73 -4.08 8.94 6.50
C ILE A 73 -5.34 9.67 6.01
N GLU A 74 -5.66 10.81 6.62
CA GLU A 74 -6.86 11.61 6.31
C GLU A 74 -6.86 12.09 4.85
N LYS A 75 -5.67 12.32 4.27
CA LYS A 75 -5.52 12.74 2.87
C LYS A 75 -6.03 11.68 1.88
N PHE A 76 -6.02 10.39 2.24
CA PHE A 76 -6.52 9.35 1.33
C PHE A 76 -8.04 9.27 1.30
N TYR A 77 -8.70 9.51 2.44
CA TYR A 77 -10.16 9.50 2.52
C TYR A 77 -10.79 10.75 1.89
N GLN A 78 -10.07 11.88 1.89
CA GLN A 78 -10.50 13.10 1.21
C GLN A 78 -10.46 13.01 -0.32
N MET A 79 -9.69 12.07 -0.91
CA MET A 79 -9.64 11.88 -2.37
C MET A 79 -10.85 11.15 -2.95
N ASN A 80 -11.74 10.62 -2.10
CA ASN A 80 -12.95 9.89 -2.50
C ASN A 80 -14.23 10.75 -2.43
N HIS A 81 -14.12 12.07 -2.36
CA HIS A 81 -15.26 13.01 -2.32
C HIS A 81 -15.24 13.98 -3.50
#